data_AF-A0A366FVD6-F1
#
_entry.id   AF-A0A366FVD6-F1
#
_cell.length_a   1.000
_cell.length_b   1.000
_cell.length_c   1.000
_cell.angle_alpha   90.00
_cell.angle_beta   90.00
_cell.angle_gamma   90.00
#
_symmetry.space_group_name_H-M   'P 1'
#
loop_
_entity.id
_entity.type
_entity.pdbx_description
1 polymer ?
#
loop_
_entity_poly.entity_id
_entity_poly.type
_entity_poly.pdbx_seq_one_letter_code
_entity_poly.pdbx_strand_id
1 'polypeptide(L)' 'MQYRVQFLDRLDNVIREVRADGKSAGFPLLAPPPLHAARVRVIYPSGYVSISPISPTAA' A
#
# COMPACT_ATOMS: atom_id res chain seq x y z
N MET A 1 -5.20 -15.36 4.64
CA MET A 1 -3.96 -15.22 3.83
C MET A 1 -3.50 -13.79 3.95
N GLN A 2 -2.37 -13.51 4.60
CA GLN A 2 -1.98 -12.12 4.90
C GLN A 2 -1.07 -11.57 3.79
N TYR A 3 -1.40 -10.39 3.25
CA TYR A 3 -0.53 -9.61 2.39
C TYR A 3 -0.11 -8.32 3.13
N ARG A 4 1.07 -7.79 2.80
CA ARG A 4 1.62 -6.57 3.41
C ARG A 4 1.49 -5.43 2.41
N VAL A 5 0.91 -4.32 2.83
CA VAL A 5 0.79 -3.09 2.04
C VAL A 5 1.72 -2.05 2.63
N GLN A 6 2.70 -1.61 1.87
CA GLN A 6 3.65 -0.57 2.24
C GLN A 6 3.34 0.69 1.44
N PHE A 7 3.17 1.81 2.13
CA PHE A 7 3.15 3.13 1.52
C PHE A 7 4.58 3.64 1.51
N LEU A 8 5.02 4.07 0.33
CA LEU A 8 6.37 4.54 0.07
C LEU A 8 6.33 6.03 -0.24
N ASP A 9 7.33 6.77 0.22
CA ASP A 9 7.56 8.15 -0.22
C ASP A 9 8.23 8.19 -1.61
N ARG A 10 8.65 9.39 -2.05
CA ARG A 10 9.34 9.58 -3.34
C ARG A 10 10.76 9.00 -3.38
N LEU A 11 11.33 8.67 -2.22
CA LEU A 11 12.67 8.08 -2.06
C LEU A 11 12.59 6.56 -1.81
N ASP A 12 11.42 5.95 -2.01
CA ASP A 12 11.13 4.55 -1.72
C ASP A 12 11.30 4.16 -0.23
N ASN A 13 11.24 5.13 0.70
CA ASN A 13 11.18 4.84 2.13
C ASN A 13 9.78 4.37 2.53
N VAL A 14 9.70 3.33 3.35
CA VAL A 14 8.43 2.86 3.92
C VAL A 14 7.97 3.85 5.00
N ILE A 15 6.95 4.63 4.70
CA ILE A 15 6.35 5.59 5.64
C ILE A 15 5.19 4.97 6.44
N ARG A 16 4.59 3.90 5.92
CA ARG A 16 3.54 3.15 6.61
C ARG A 16 3.48 1.72 6.09
N GLU A 17 3.29 0.75 6.98
CA GLU A 17 2.99 -0.63 6.62
C GLU A 17 1.66 -1.06 7.25
N VAL A 18 0.84 -1.76 6.47
CA VAL A 18 -0.42 -2.35 6.90
C VAL A 18 -0.40 -3.82 6.55
N ARG A 19 -0.75 -4.69 7.52
CA ARG A 19 -1.02 -6.10 7.26
C ARG A 19 -2.50 -6.24 6.97
N ALA A 20 -2.84 -6.72 5.79
CA ALA A 20 -4.21 -6.96 5.39
C ALA A 20 -4.40 -8.46 5.17
N ASP A 21 -5.49 -9.02 5.70
CA ASP A 21 -5.86 -10.39 5.38
C ASP A 21 -6.57 -10.41 4.01
N GLY A 22 -6.53 -11.53 3.29
CA GLY A 22 -7.19 -11.73 2.01
C GLY A 22 -8.70 -11.46 2.08
N LYS A 23 -9.32 -11.58 3.27
CA LYS A 23 -10.70 -11.14 3.51
C LYS A 23 -10.89 -9.62 3.47
N SER A 24 -9.82 -8.86 3.66
CA SER A 24 -9.73 -7.40 3.58
C SER A 24 -9.26 -6.92 2.21
N ALA A 25 -9.34 -7.74 1.15
CA ALA A 25 -9.10 -7.30 -0.23
C ALA A 25 -10.06 -6.15 -0.59
N GLY A 26 -9.58 -4.90 -0.45
CA GLY A 26 -10.36 -3.66 -0.58
C GLY A 26 -10.30 -2.75 0.65
N PHE A 27 -9.93 -3.27 1.82
CA PHE A 27 -9.82 -2.52 3.08
C PHE A 27 -8.63 -1.54 3.18
N PRO A 28 -7.46 -1.74 2.51
CA PRO A 28 -6.40 -0.72 2.57
C PRO A 28 -6.79 0.59 1.84
N LEU A 29 -7.95 0.65 1.17
CA LEU A 29 -8.51 1.86 0.57
C LEU A 29 -9.44 2.65 1.51
N LEU A 30 -9.85 2.10 2.66
CA LEU A 30 -10.69 2.84 3.61
C LEU A 30 -9.90 3.87 4.42
N ALA A 31 -8.60 3.68 4.56
CA ALA A 31 -7.72 4.69 5.11
C ALA A 31 -7.18 5.54 3.97
N PRO A 32 -7.32 6.88 4.02
CA PRO A 32 -6.68 7.73 3.03
C PRO A 32 -5.16 7.46 3.01
N PRO A 33 -4.53 7.45 1.82
CA PRO A 33 -3.10 7.31 1.72
C PRO A 33 -2.42 8.42 2.55
N PRO A 34 -1.29 8.14 3.22
CA PRO A 34 -0.53 9.17 3.91
C PRO A 34 -0.19 10.33 2.96
N LEU A 35 -0.19 11.56 3.47
CA LEU A 35 -0.02 12.79 2.65
C LEU A 35 1.31 12.82 1.86
N HIS A 36 2.33 12.10 2.35
CA HIS A 36 3.65 11.98 1.72
C HIS A 36 3.84 10.70 0.91
N ALA A 37 2.81 9.86 0.80
CA ALA A 37 2.88 8.63 0.07
C ALA A 37 2.86 8.91 -1.44
N ALA A 38 3.89 8.44 -2.15
CA ALA A 38 3.98 8.53 -3.60
C ALA A 38 3.66 7.19 -4.29
N ARG A 39 3.91 6.05 -3.62
CA ARG A 39 3.72 4.71 -4.19
C ARG A 39 3.14 3.76 -3.15
N VAL A 40 2.37 2.78 -3.61
CA VAL A 40 1.92 1.64 -2.80
C VAL A 40 2.65 0.40 -3.29
N ARG A 41 3.24 -0.35 -2.37
CA ARG A 41 3.82 -1.66 -2.61
C ARG A 41 3.00 -2.72 -1.88
N VAL A 42 2.46 -3.68 -2.60
CA VAL A 42 1.71 -4.82 -2.07
C VAL A 42 2.57 -6.07 -2.18
N ILE A 43 2.89 -6.68 -1.05
CA ILE A 43 3.67 -7.91 -0.95
C ILE A 43 2.71 -9.05 -0.61
N TYR A 44 2.52 -9.96 -1.54
CA TYR A 44 1.67 -11.12 -1.39
C TYR A 44 2.41 -12.23 -0.63
N PRO A 45 1.69 -13.11 0.08
CA PRO A 45 2.30 -14.23 0.80
C PRO A 45 3.02 -15.23 -0.13
N SER A 46 2.70 -15.23 -1.42
CA SER A 46 3.40 -16.00 -2.45
C SER A 46 4.80 -15.44 -2.81
N GLY A 47 5.18 -14.28 -2.25
CA GLY A 47 6.40 -13.57 -2.62
C GLY A 47 6.25 -12.63 -3.83
N TYR A 48 5.08 -12.63 -4.48
CA TYR A 48 4.79 -11.66 -5.54
C TYR A 48 4.70 -10.24 -4.97
N VAL A 49 5.28 -9.26 -5.66
CA VAL A 49 5.28 -7.85 -5.25
C VAL A 49 4.66 -7.02 -6.38
N SER A 50 3.60 -6.28 -6.04
CA SER A 50 2.97 -5.31 -6.94
C SER A 50 3.28 -3.90 -6.46
N ILE A 51 3.67 -3.00 -7.36
CA ILE A 51 3.95 -1.60 -7.02
C ILE A 51 3.09 -0.73 -7.92
N SER A 52 2.28 0.12 -7.31
CA SER A 52 1.41 1.07 -8.00
C SER A 52 1.74 2.49 -7.56
N PRO A 53 1.80 3.47 -8.47
CA PRO A 53 1.84 4.87 -8.08
C PRO A 53 0.55 5.20 -7.32
N ILE A 54 0.68 6.04 -6.28
CA ILE A 54 -0.50 6.64 -5.66
C ILE A 54 -0.84 7.82 -6.56
N SER A 55 -1.87 7.66 -7.40
CA SER A 55 -2.44 8.84 -8.04
C SER A 55 -2.88 9.79 -6.93
N PRO A 56 -2.47 11.07 -6.94
CA PRO A 56 -3.09 12.05 -6.07
C PRO A 56 -4.56 12.06 -6.49
N THR A 57 -5.43 11.46 -5.68
CA THR A 57 -6.87 11.66 -5.82
C THR A 57 -7.05 13.17 -5.76
N ALA A 58 -7.45 13.76 -6.89
CA ALA A 58 -7.74 15.18 -6.98
C ALA A 58 -8.66 15.56 -5.81
N ALA A 59 -8.20 16.54 -5.03
CA ALA A 59 -8.97 17.15 -3.96
C ALA A 59 -10.24 17.81 -4.49
#